data_AF-A0A7S1X5S1-F1
#
_entry.id   AF-A0A7S1X5S1-F1
#
_cell.length_a   1.000
_cell.length_b   1.000
_cell.length_c   1.000
_cell.angle_alpha   90.00
_cell.angle_beta   90.00
_cell.angle_gamma   90.00
#
_symmetry.space_group_name_H-M   'P 1'
#
loop_
_entity.id
_entity.type
_entity.pdbx_description
1 polymer ?
#
loop_
_entity_poly.entity_id
_entity_poly.type
_entity_poly.pdbx_seq_one_letter_code
_entity_poly.pdbx_strand_id
1 'polypeptide(L)'
;SDPMPQPASEVFATDVEEEANGYFQRIYTSQITLEDVVGMLKRFKTSSVQREQEIFACMIHNLFDEYRFFPKYPEKELHITAVLFGALVHHQLVSSITLGIALRYVLD
;
A
#
# COMPACT_ATOMS: atom_id res chain seq x y z
N SER A 1 21.12 -8.14 10.03
CA SER A 1 19.94 -7.84 9.21
C SER A 1 20.05 -6.40 8.81
N ASP A 2 20.36 -6.12 7.56
CA ASP A 2 20.45 -4.72 7.11
C ASP A 2 19.05 -4.08 7.18
N PRO A 3 18.95 -2.82 7.65
CA PRO A 3 17.70 -2.09 7.64
C PRO A 3 17.23 -1.95 6.19
N MET A 4 15.93 -2.13 5.97
CA MET A 4 15.33 -1.90 4.66
C MET A 4 15.64 -0.47 4.19
N PRO A 5 16.07 -0.27 2.94
CA PRO A 5 16.30 1.06 2.40
C PRO A 5 14.97 1.82 2.43
N GLN A 6 14.93 2.94 3.15
CA GLN A 6 13.76 3.81 3.17
C GLN A 6 13.75 4.66 1.91
N PRO A 7 12.77 4.54 1.00
CA PRO A 7 12.54 5.57 0.01
C PRO A 7 11.90 6.77 0.72
N ALA A 8 12.68 7.82 0.97
CA ALA A 8 12.12 9.12 1.36
C ALA A 8 11.38 9.69 0.15
N SER A 9 10.05 9.64 0.16
CA SER A 9 9.24 10.38 -0.80
C SER A 9 8.75 11.64 -0.12
N GLU A 10 9.12 12.83 -0.60
CA GLU A 10 8.64 14.12 -0.04
C GLU A 10 7.12 14.35 -0.23
N VAL A 11 6.33 13.30 -0.49
CA VAL A 11 4.92 13.36 -0.87
C VAL A 11 3.99 13.26 0.34
N PHE A 12 4.42 12.59 1.42
CA PHE A 12 3.60 12.38 2.62
C PHE A 12 4.27 12.96 3.87
N ALA A 13 3.47 13.28 4.89
CA ALA A 13 3.98 13.75 6.18
C ALA A 13 4.75 12.62 6.90
N THR A 14 5.82 12.99 7.61
CA THR A 14 6.71 12.02 8.27
C THR A 14 5.98 11.09 9.23
N ASP A 15 5.00 11.59 9.97
CA ASP A 15 4.20 10.78 10.89
C ASP A 15 3.25 9.81 10.17
N VAL A 16 2.80 10.15 8.96
CA VAL A 16 2.04 9.23 8.09
C VAL A 16 2.94 8.14 7.53
N GLU A 17 4.16 8.49 7.11
CA GLU A 17 5.15 7.51 6.63
C GLU A 17 5.56 6.53 7.74
N GLU A 18 5.81 7.03 8.96
CA GLU A 18 6.11 6.20 10.12
C GLU A 18 4.98 5.22 10.44
N GLU A 19 3.72 5.70 10.38
CA GLU A 19 2.55 4.86 10.64
C GLU A 19 2.35 3.80 9.54
N ALA A 20 2.49 4.18 8.27
CA ALA A 20 2.45 3.26 7.13
C ALA A 20 3.53 2.17 7.22
N ASN A 21 4.76 2.56 7.53
CA ASN A 21 5.89 1.65 7.74
C ASN A 21 5.63 0.70 8.93
N GLY A 22 5.00 1.20 10.00
CA GLY A 22 4.55 0.39 11.13
C GLY A 22 3.64 -0.75 10.70
N TYR A 23 2.68 -0.52 9.81
CA TYR A 23 1.80 -1.59 9.31
C TYR A 23 2.58 -2.66 8.51
N PHE A 24 3.50 -2.26 7.63
CA PHE A 24 4.33 -3.23 6.90
C PHE A 24 5.20 -4.08 7.83
N GLN A 25 5.84 -3.46 8.83
CA GLN A 25 6.63 -4.19 9.83
C GLN A 25 5.78 -5.20 10.59
N ARG A 26 4.55 -4.82 11.00
CA ARG A 26 3.64 -5.72 11.71
C ARG A 26 3.19 -6.91 10.85
N ILE A 27 3.04 -6.72 9.53
CA ILE A 27 2.76 -7.81 8.59
C ILE A 27 3.96 -8.78 8.51
N TYR A 28 5.17 -8.27 8.30
CA TYR A 28 6.38 -9.10 8.13
C TYR A 28 6.78 -9.84 9.42
N THR A 29 6.52 -9.23 10.57
CA THR A 29 6.70 -9.83 11.90
C THR A 29 5.50 -10.65 12.36
N SER A 30 4.46 -10.79 11.52
CA SER A 30 3.26 -11.59 11.80
C SER A 30 2.48 -11.17 13.06
N GLN A 31 2.59 -9.90 13.45
CA GLN A 31 1.81 -9.31 14.55
C GLN A 31 0.36 -9.01 14.15
N ILE A 32 0.12 -8.82 12.85
CA ILE A 32 -1.21 -8.68 12.25
C ILE A 32 -1.30 -9.57 11.02
N THR A 33 -2.51 -10.01 10.70
CA THR A 33 -2.73 -10.83 9.50
C THR A 33 -2.86 -9.96 8.26
N LEU A 34 -2.66 -10.57 7.10
CA LEU A 34 -2.84 -9.88 5.82
C LEU A 34 -4.31 -9.50 5.61
N GLU A 35 -5.23 -10.36 6.04
CA GLU A 35 -6.67 -10.11 6.04
C GLU A 35 -7.04 -8.88 6.87
N ASP A 36 -6.42 -8.70 8.05
CA ASP A 36 -6.64 -7.52 8.90
C ASP A 36 -6.22 -6.24 8.19
N VAL A 37 -5.05 -6.25 7.54
CA VAL A 37 -4.54 -5.08 6.80
C VAL A 37 -5.41 -4.78 5.59
N VAL A 38 -5.83 -5.79 4.84
CA VAL A 38 -6.76 -5.61 3.73
C VAL A 38 -8.10 -5.05 4.22
N GLY A 39 -8.60 -5.53 5.36
CA GLY A 39 -9.81 -5.01 6.00
C GLY A 39 -9.64 -3.54 6.43
N MET A 40 -8.50 -3.20 7.00
CA MET A 40 -8.15 -1.82 7.36
C MET A 40 -8.07 -0.91 6.12
N LEU A 41 -7.35 -1.31 5.07
CA LEU A 41 -7.21 -0.53 3.84
C LEU A 41 -8.56 -0.29 3.15
N LYS A 42 -9.50 -1.26 3.20
CA LYS A 42 -10.88 -1.05 2.75
C LYS A 42 -11.58 0.06 3.51
N ARG A 43 -11.48 0.07 4.83
CA ARG A 43 -12.08 1.12 5.67
C ARG A 43 -11.44 2.48 5.40
N PHE A 44 -10.11 2.53 5.36
CA PHE A 44 -9.37 3.78 5.15
C PHE A 44 -9.66 4.40 3.78
N LYS A 45 -9.78 3.58 2.72
CA LYS A 45 -10.14 4.04 1.37
C LYS A 45 -11.44 4.85 1.34
N THR A 46 -12.43 4.50 2.16
CA THR A 46 -13.74 5.16 2.20
C THR A 46 -13.96 6.01 3.45
N SER A 47 -12.92 6.21 4.26
CA SER A 47 -13.02 6.96 5.51
C SER A 47 -13.28 8.44 5.26
N SER A 48 -13.99 9.11 6.16
CA SER A 48 -14.08 10.56 6.20
C SER A 48 -12.94 11.21 6.98
N VAL A 49 -12.09 10.40 7.63
CA VAL A 49 -10.93 10.87 8.39
C VAL A 49 -9.76 11.07 7.44
N GLN A 50 -9.29 12.31 7.30
CA GLN A 50 -8.22 12.67 6.38
C GLN A 50 -6.94 11.84 6.62
N ARG A 51 -6.55 11.66 7.88
CA ARG A 51 -5.37 10.87 8.26
C ARG A 51 -5.45 9.43 7.73
N GLU A 52 -6.61 8.79 7.82
CA GLU A 52 -6.78 7.41 7.34
C GLU A 52 -6.63 7.33 5.82
N GLN A 53 -7.15 8.31 5.08
CA GLN A 53 -6.99 8.40 3.63
C GLN A 53 -5.52 8.63 3.23
N GLU A 54 -4.79 9.46 3.97
CA GLU A 54 -3.37 9.73 3.76
C GLU A 54 -2.53 8.47 4.00
N ILE A 55 -2.79 7.74 5.09
CA ILE A 55 -2.13 6.45 5.37
C ILE A 55 -2.41 5.43 4.25
N PHE A 56 -3.67 5.33 3.81
CA PHE A 56 -4.02 4.47 2.68
C PHE A 56 -3.23 4.84 1.43
N ALA A 57 -3.22 6.12 1.05
CA ALA A 57 -2.49 6.59 -0.13
C ALA A 57 -0.98 6.33 -0.02
N CYS A 58 -0.39 6.59 1.15
CA CYS A 58 1.02 6.35 1.44
C CYS A 58 1.38 4.86 1.33
N MET A 59 0.59 3.97 1.94
CA MET A 59 0.83 2.53 1.87
C MET A 59 0.75 2.00 0.44
N ILE A 60 -0.25 2.45 -0.35
CA ILE A 60 -0.36 2.05 -1.76
C ILE A 60 0.82 2.57 -2.56
N HIS A 61 1.17 3.86 -2.41
CA HIS A 61 2.29 4.48 -3.11
C HIS A 61 3.61 3.74 -2.82
N ASN A 62 3.93 3.52 -1.56
CA ASN A 62 5.17 2.86 -1.14
C ASN A 62 5.23 1.44 -1.69
N LEU A 63 4.12 0.70 -1.64
CA LEU A 63 4.07 -0.65 -2.17
C LEU A 63 4.37 -0.71 -3.68
N PHE A 64 3.93 0.28 -4.46
CA PHE A 64 4.26 0.37 -5.90
C PHE A 64 5.70 0.87 -6.14
N ASP A 65 6.20 1.85 -5.40
CA ASP A 65 7.59 2.33 -5.55
C ASP A 65 8.61 1.23 -5.23
N GLU A 66 8.27 0.35 -4.28
CA GLU A 66 9.10 -0.79 -3.89
C GLU A 66 9.24 -1.86 -4.97
N TYR A 67 8.43 -1.82 -6.04
CA TYR A 67 8.48 -2.81 -7.13
C TYR A 67 9.88 -2.99 -7.73
N ARG A 68 10.65 -1.89 -7.85
CA ARG A 68 12.03 -1.91 -8.35
C ARG A 68 13.02 -2.64 -7.42
N PHE A 69 12.64 -2.85 -6.17
CA PHE A 69 13.45 -3.49 -5.14
C PHE A 69 13.01 -4.92 -4.82
N PHE A 70 11.84 -5.37 -5.29
CA PHE A 70 11.35 -6.74 -5.05
C PHE A 70 12.34 -7.86 -5.41
N PRO A 71 13.16 -7.76 -6.48
CA PRO A 71 14.18 -8.78 -6.75
C PRO A 71 15.22 -8.95 -5.64
N LYS A 72 15.31 -8.01 -4.70
CA LYS A 72 16.22 -8.04 -3.55
C LYS A 72 15.55 -8.54 -2.26
N TYR A 73 14.23 -8.77 -2.28
CA TYR A 73 13.51 -9.21 -1.09
C TYR A 73 13.84 -10.68 -0.79
N PRO A 74 13.99 -11.06 0.49
CA PRO A 74 14.01 -12.46 0.85
C PRO A 74 12.66 -13.12 0.50
N GLU A 75 12.69 -14.44 0.28
CA GLU A 75 11.54 -15.20 -0.25
C GLU A 75 10.26 -15.04 0.60
N LYS A 76 10.40 -15.02 1.93
CA LYS A 76 9.27 -14.89 2.86
C LYS A 76 8.57 -13.55 2.69
N GLU A 77 9.31 -12.46 2.75
CA GLU A 77 8.79 -11.10 2.59
C GLU A 77 8.20 -10.91 1.20
N LEU A 78 8.90 -11.38 0.16
CA LEU A 78 8.41 -11.33 -1.22
C LEU A 78 7.07 -12.07 -1.39
N HIS A 79 6.92 -13.25 -0.78
CA HIS A 79 5.67 -14.00 -0.81
C HIS A 79 4.53 -13.21 -0.15
N ILE A 80 4.78 -12.64 1.03
CA ILE A 80 3.79 -11.82 1.75
C ILE A 80 3.39 -10.59 0.92
N THR A 81 4.36 -9.88 0.36
CA THR A 81 4.13 -8.74 -0.53
C THR A 81 3.32 -9.15 -1.76
N ALA A 82 3.62 -10.28 -2.39
CA ALA A 82 2.88 -10.79 -3.55
C ALA A 82 1.41 -11.11 -3.22
N VAL A 83 1.15 -11.75 -2.07
CA VAL A 83 -0.22 -12.02 -1.61
C VAL A 83 -0.95 -10.71 -1.32
N LEU A 84 -0.29 -9.72 -0.73
CA LEU A 84 -0.87 -8.41 -0.45
C LEU A 84 -1.27 -7.71 -1.76
N PHE A 85 -0.39 -7.68 -2.76
CA PHE A 85 -0.71 -7.17 -4.09
C PHE A 85 -1.94 -7.85 -4.70
N GLY A 86 -1.98 -9.19 -4.66
CA GLY A 86 -3.13 -9.95 -5.16
C GLY A 86 -4.42 -9.56 -4.46
N ALA A 87 -4.39 -9.39 -3.13
CA ALA A 87 -5.55 -8.99 -2.35
C ALA A 87 -6.00 -7.55 -2.66
N LEU A 88 -5.07 -6.61 -2.87
CA LEU A 88 -5.38 -5.24 -3.26
C LEU A 88 -6.11 -5.17 -4.60
N VAL A 89 -5.67 -5.96 -5.59
CA VAL A 89 -6.33 -6.06 -6.90
C VAL A 89 -7.70 -6.73 -6.76
N HIS A 90 -7.76 -7.87 -6.08
CA HIS A 90 -9.01 -8.63 -5.88
C HIS A 90 -10.11 -7.79 -5.22
N HIS A 91 -9.74 -6.95 -4.25
CA HIS A 91 -10.67 -6.08 -3.53
C HIS A 91 -10.85 -4.68 -4.14
N GLN A 92 -10.32 -4.43 -5.33
CA GLN A 92 -10.40 -3.14 -6.02
C GLN A 92 -9.88 -1.97 -5.16
N LEU A 93 -8.94 -2.25 -4.25
CA LEU A 93 -8.30 -1.21 -3.44
C LEU A 93 -7.40 -0.35 -4.32
N VAL A 94 -6.74 -0.98 -5.28
CA VAL A 94 -6.10 -0.32 -6.40
C VAL A 94 -7.09 -0.27 -7.56
N SER A 95 -8.11 0.58 -7.43
CA SER A 95 -8.97 0.90 -8.57
C SER A 95 -8.22 1.91 -9.43
N SER A 96 -7.88 1.45 -10.62
CA SER A 96 -7.23 2.22 -11.65
C SER A 96 -7.94 3.57 -11.85
N ILE A 97 -7.15 4.53 -12.32
CA ILE A 97 -7.47 5.74 -13.06
C ILE A 97 -8.59 5.57 -14.15
N THR A 98 -9.24 4.40 -14.23
CA THR A 98 -10.14 3.87 -15.26
C THR A 98 -11.43 4.65 -15.41
N LEU A 99 -12.06 5.13 -14.35
CA LEU A 99 -13.34 5.85 -14.51
C LEU A 99 -13.13 7.23 -15.16
N GLY A 100 -12.08 7.94 -14.78
CA GLY A 100 -11.73 9.25 -15.34
C GLY A 100 -11.21 9.16 -16.79
N ILE A 101 -10.43 8.13 -17.11
CA ILE A 101 -10.01 7.85 -18.49
C ILE A 101 -11.20 7.37 -19.35
N ALA A 102 -12.06 6.49 -18.84
CA ALA A 102 -13.23 6.01 -19.56
C ALA A 102 -14.24 7.14 -19.84
N LEU A 103 -14.45 8.06 -18.90
CA LEU A 103 -15.28 9.24 -19.12
C LEU A 103 -14.68 10.21 -20.14
N ARG A 104 -13.34 10.36 -20.18
CA ARG A 104 -12.67 11.19 -21.20
C ARG A 104 -12.75 10.59 -22.61
N TYR A 105 -12.67 9.26 -22.76
CA TYR A 105 -12.87 8.59 -24.06
C TYR A 105 -14.32 8.60 -24.58
N VAL A 106 -15.31 8.84 -23.72
CA VAL A 106 -16.73 8.96 -24.13
C VAL A 106 -17.11 10.41 -24.46
N LEU A 107 -16.36 11.38 -23.93
CA LEU A 107 -16.61 12.81 -24.11
C LEU A 107 -15.79 13.46 -25.25
N ASP A 108 -14.75 12.78 -25.73
CA ASP A 108 -14.06 13.07 -27.00
C ASP A 108 -14.63 12.20 -28.15
#